data_AF-T0Y5I8-F1
#
_entry.id   AF-T0Y5I8-F1
#
_cell.length_a   1.000
_cell.length_b   1.000
_cell.length_c   1.000
_cell.angle_alpha   90.00
_cell.angle_beta   90.00
_cell.angle_gamma   90.00
#
_symmetry.space_group_name_H-M   'P 1'
#
loop_
_entity.id
_entity.type
_entity.pdbx_description
1 polymer ?
#
loop_
_entity_poly.entity_id
_entity_poly.type
_entity_poly.pdbx_seq_one_letter_code
_entity_poly.pdbx_strand_id
1 'polypeptide(L)'
;MVPSSQKYNQQEWSTLLRIQACEVCSGTRLNRAARHVYLCERTLPQIVAWPIDQTLAFFETLKLEGRRAEIAARTVREIGARLP
;
A
#
# COMPACT_ATOMS: atom_id res chain seq x y z
N MET A 1 21.97 -14.60 14.56
CA MET A 1 22.51 -14.62 15.93
C MET A 1 23.24 -13.30 16.16
N VAL A 2 22.59 -12.32 16.79
CA VAL A 2 23.28 -11.14 17.35
C VAL A 2 23.39 -11.41 18.85
N PRO A 3 24.59 -11.49 19.44
CA PRO A 3 24.74 -11.74 20.86
C PRO A 3 24.22 -10.55 21.65
N SER A 4 23.47 -10.82 22.71
CA SER A 4 22.92 -9.82 23.61
C SER A 4 24.00 -9.02 24.35
N SER A 5 23.67 -7.75 24.60
CA SER A 5 24.19 -6.88 25.66
C SER A 5 25.41 -5.99 25.35
N GLN A 6 25.23 -5.03 24.43
CA GLN A 6 25.89 -3.73 24.50
C GLN A 6 24.85 -2.65 24.17
N LYS A 7 24.74 -1.60 25.00
CA LYS A 7 23.89 -0.44 24.71
C LYS A 7 24.52 0.34 23.55
N TYR A 8 24.23 -0.10 22.34
CA TYR A 8 24.69 0.53 21.12
C TYR A 8 24.00 1.87 20.92
N ASN A 9 24.80 2.87 20.55
CA ASN A 9 24.29 4.17 20.11
C ASN A 9 23.51 3.94 18.82
N GLN A 10 22.16 3.90 18.90
CA GLN A 10 21.30 3.57 17.76
C GLN A 10 21.50 4.51 16.55
N GLN A 11 22.03 5.72 16.81
CA GLN A 11 22.35 6.71 15.77
C GLN A 11 23.55 6.31 14.91
N GLU A 12 24.52 5.58 15.44
CA GLU A 12 25.68 5.12 14.67
C GLU A 12 25.28 3.98 13.71
N TRP A 13 24.38 3.10 14.14
CA TRP A 13 23.93 1.94 13.36
C TRP A 13 22.98 2.33 12.23
N SER A 14 22.14 3.34 12.44
CA SER A 14 21.19 3.79 11.41
C SER A 14 21.90 4.28 10.15
N THR A 15 23.09 4.88 10.29
CA THR A 15 23.90 5.40 9.17
C THR A 15 24.44 4.29 8.27
N LEU A 16 24.57 3.05 8.79
CA LEU A 16 25.10 1.90 8.05
C LEU A 16 24.01 1.06 7.37
N LEU A 17 22.74 1.32 7.64
CA LEU A 17 21.62 0.55 7.09
C LEU A 17 21.24 1.04 5.69
N ARG A 18 21.04 0.10 4.77
CA ARG A 18 20.46 0.35 3.44
C ARG A 18 19.04 -0.18 3.39
N ILE A 19 18.12 0.61 2.86
CA ILE A 19 16.75 0.18 2.61
C ILE A 19 16.74 -0.67 1.34
N GLN A 20 16.18 -1.87 1.44
CA GLN A 20 16.00 -2.80 0.33
C GLN A 20 14.54 -3.27 0.30
N ALA A 21 14.05 -3.63 -0.88
CA ALA A 21 12.73 -4.22 -1.00
C ALA A 21 12.72 -5.60 -0.31
N CYS A 22 11.68 -5.88 0.48
CA CYS A 22 11.49 -7.19 1.09
C CYS A 22 11.32 -8.26 0.01
N GLU A 23 12.08 -9.34 0.05
CA GLU A 23 12.04 -10.42 -0.96
C GLU A 23 10.68 -11.14 -1.03
N VAL A 24 9.94 -11.21 0.09
CA VAL A 24 8.67 -11.97 0.19
C VAL A 24 7.47 -11.18 -0.36
N CYS A 25 7.47 -9.86 -0.20
CA CYS A 25 6.38 -8.99 -0.65
C CYS A 25 6.80 -8.02 -1.75
N SER A 26 8.06 -8.06 -2.20
CA SER A 26 8.65 -7.14 -3.17
C SER A 26 8.42 -5.67 -2.80
N GLY A 27 8.46 -5.36 -1.50
CA GLY A 27 8.23 -4.00 -0.99
C GLY A 27 6.76 -3.56 -0.86
N THR A 28 5.79 -4.38 -1.29
CA THR A 28 4.36 -4.02 -1.24
C THR A 28 3.76 -3.99 0.16
N ARG A 29 4.42 -4.62 1.15
CA ARG A 29 3.96 -4.75 2.55
C ARG A 29 2.59 -5.42 2.75
N LEU A 30 2.08 -6.07 1.71
CA LEU A 30 0.82 -6.79 1.71
C LEU A 30 1.07 -8.31 1.80
N ASN A 31 0.16 -9.04 2.44
CA ASN A 31 0.17 -10.51 2.41
C ASN A 31 -0.17 -11.05 1.01
N ARG A 32 0.06 -12.35 0.77
CA ARG A 32 -0.17 -12.96 -0.54
C ARG A 32 -1.59 -12.76 -1.06
N ALA A 33 -2.61 -12.98 -0.23
CA ALA A 33 -4.01 -12.85 -0.63
C ALA A 33 -4.34 -11.42 -1.08
N ALA A 34 -3.93 -10.42 -0.29
CA ALA A 34 -4.16 -9.01 -0.60
C ALA A 34 -3.47 -8.57 -1.91
N ARG A 35 -2.31 -9.15 -2.25
CA ARG A 35 -1.64 -8.88 -3.53
C ARG A 35 -2.40 -9.40 -4.76
N HIS A 36 -3.32 -10.34 -4.57
CA HIS A 36 -4.18 -10.88 -5.62
C HIS A 36 -5.62 -10.34 -5.55
N VAL A 37 -5.85 -9.26 -4.80
CA VAL A 37 -7.13 -8.53 -4.87
C VAL A 37 -7.08 -7.58 -6.06
N TYR A 38 -8.09 -7.67 -6.91
CA TYR A 38 -8.23 -6.85 -8.11
C TYR A 38 -9.38 -5.88 -7.96
N LEU A 39 -9.16 -4.65 -8.42
CA LEU A 39 -10.20 -3.66 -8.68
C LEU A 39 -10.12 -3.34 -10.17
N CYS A 40 -11.21 -3.66 -10.89
CA CYS A 40 -11.19 -3.74 -12.34
C CYS A 40 -10.05 -4.68 -12.80
N GLU A 41 -9.12 -4.20 -13.64
CA GLU A 41 -8.00 -4.99 -14.18
C GLU A 41 -6.68 -4.75 -13.44
N ARG A 42 -6.71 -4.11 -12.27
CA ARG A 42 -5.51 -3.71 -11.52
C ARG A 42 -5.47 -4.35 -10.14
N THR A 43 -4.29 -4.79 -9.72
CA THR A 43 -4.08 -5.33 -8.38
C THR A 43 -3.96 -4.20 -7.36
N LEU A 44 -4.26 -4.48 -6.09
CA LEU A 44 -4.11 -3.51 -5.00
C LEU A 44 -2.68 -2.91 -4.92
N PRO A 45 -1.57 -3.70 -5.01
CA PRO A 45 -0.23 -3.13 -5.04
C PRO A 45 0.04 -2.17 -6.21
N GLN A 46 -0.57 -2.40 -7.39
CA GLN A 46 -0.40 -1.51 -8.53
C GLN A 46 -1.02 -0.14 -8.25
N ILE A 47 -2.23 -0.12 -7.69
CA ILE A 47 -2.94 1.13 -7.36
C ILE A 47 -2.20 1.89 -6.26
N VAL A 48 -1.73 1.19 -5.21
CA VAL A 48 -1.00 1.81 -4.08
C VAL A 48 0.35 2.40 -4.50
N ALA A 49 0.94 1.90 -5.59
CA ALA A 49 2.21 2.41 -6.12
C ALA A 49 2.05 3.62 -7.06
N TRP A 50 0.83 4.02 -7.39
CA TRP A 50 0.60 5.14 -8.30
C TRP A 50 0.85 6.50 -7.65
N PRO A 51 1.18 7.51 -8.47
CA PRO A 51 1.05 8.91 -8.08
C PRO A 51 -0.35 9.24 -7.55
N ILE A 52 -0.42 10.23 -6.67
CA ILE A 52 -1.66 10.62 -5.97
C ILE A 52 -2.73 11.09 -6.97
N ASP A 53 -2.33 11.93 -7.93
CA ASP A 53 -3.18 12.46 -9.00
C ASP A 53 -3.80 11.34 -9.85
N GLN A 54 -3.00 10.35 -10.24
CA GLN A 54 -3.50 9.17 -10.96
C GLN A 54 -4.48 8.36 -10.10
N THR A 55 -4.18 8.20 -8.81
CA THR A 55 -5.03 7.44 -7.89
C THR A 55 -6.37 8.14 -7.66
N LEU A 56 -6.36 9.47 -7.50
CA LEU A 56 -7.56 10.28 -7.34
C LEU A 56 -8.45 10.15 -8.57
N ALA A 57 -7.89 10.39 -9.76
CA ALA A 57 -8.63 10.26 -11.03
C ALA A 57 -9.24 8.86 -11.21
N PHE A 58 -8.54 7.81 -10.77
CA PHE A 58 -9.05 6.45 -10.80
C PHE A 58 -10.29 6.27 -9.90
N PHE A 59 -10.26 6.76 -8.65
CA PHE A 59 -11.40 6.63 -7.74
C PHE A 59 -12.58 7.56 -8.09
N GLU A 60 -12.32 8.71 -8.72
CA GLU A 60 -13.38 9.60 -9.24
C GLU A 60 -14.14 8.98 -10.42
N THR A 61 -13.45 8.17 -11.24
CA THR A 61 -14.03 7.53 -12.43
C THR A 61 -14.41 6.07 -12.22
N LEU A 62 -14.19 5.52 -11.02
CA LEU A 62 -14.47 4.13 -10.67
C LEU A 62 -15.98 3.87 -10.73
N LYS A 63 -16.39 3.03 -11.69
CA LYS A 63 -17.78 2.57 -11.81
C LYS A 63 -17.92 1.16 -11.25
N LEU A 64 -18.79 1.03 -10.27
CA LEU A 64 -19.23 -0.24 -9.72
C LEU A 64 -20.74 -0.35 -9.95
N GLU A 65 -21.24 -1.58 -10.10
CA GLU A 65 -22.65 -1.83 -10.42
C GLU A 65 -23.35 -2.65 -9.33
N GLY A 66 -24.65 -2.43 -9.21
CA GLY A 66 -25.54 -3.12 -8.28
C GLY A 66 -25.07 -3.05 -6.83
N ARG A 67 -25.17 -4.19 -6.13
CA ARG A 67 -24.82 -4.31 -4.70
C ARG A 67 -23.38 -3.92 -4.39
N ARG A 68 -22.44 -4.07 -5.32
CA ARG A 68 -21.04 -3.69 -5.11
C ARG A 68 -20.89 -2.18 -5.00
N ALA A 69 -21.66 -1.42 -5.79
CA ALA A 69 -21.69 0.03 -5.72
C ALA A 69 -22.20 0.51 -4.36
N GLU A 70 -23.31 -0.06 -3.89
CA GLU A 70 -23.91 0.28 -2.60
C GLU A 70 -22.96 0.03 -1.44
N ILE A 71 -22.32 -1.14 -1.41
CA ILE A 71 -21.37 -1.51 -0.35
C ILE A 71 -20.13 -0.59 -0.38
N ALA A 72 -19.61 -0.29 -1.57
CA ALA A 72 -18.36 0.46 -1.72
C ALA A 72 -18.53 1.99 -1.62
N ALA A 73 -19.76 2.51 -1.75
CA ALA A 73 -20.02 3.95 -1.86
C ALA A 73 -19.37 4.78 -0.74
N ARG A 74 -19.45 4.32 0.52
CA ARG A 74 -18.81 5.02 1.65
C ARG A 74 -17.29 4.96 1.56
N THR A 75 -16.73 3.79 1.28
CA THR A 75 -15.28 3.57 1.19
C THR A 75 -14.66 4.38 0.06
N VAL A 76 -15.27 4.41 -1.13
CA VAL A 76 -14.78 5.20 -2.28
C VAL A 76 -14.76 6.70 -1.94
N ARG A 77 -15.81 7.20 -1.28
CA ARG A 77 -15.88 8.59 -0.82
C ARG A 77 -14.79 8.92 0.20
N GLU A 78 -14.57 8.04 1.18
CA GLU A 78 -13.52 8.23 2.19
C GLU A 78 -12.10 8.19 1.59
N ILE A 79 -11.88 7.38 0.57
CA ILE A 79 -10.60 7.34 -0.15
C ILE A 79 -10.37 8.68 -0.86
N GLY A 80 -11.34 9.14 -1.65
CA GLY A 80 -11.24 10.43 -2.36
C GLY A 80 -11.00 11.61 -1.39
N ALA A 81 -11.64 11.61 -0.23
CA ALA A 81 -11.45 12.67 0.78
C ALA A 81 -10.05 12.66 1.46
N ARG A 82 -9.29 11.58 1.36
CA ARG A 82 -7.94 11.44 1.96
C ARG A 82 -6.81 11.66 0.95
N LEU A 83 -7.11 11.58 -0.34
CA LEU A 83 -6.16 11.89 -1.40
C LEU A 83 -6.17 13.43 -1.56
N PRO A 84 -5.03 14.11 -1.33
CA PRO A 84 -4.94 15.57 -1.38
C PRO A 84 -5.03 16.13 -2.80
#